data_AF-A0A4Y4KDZ2-F1
#
_entry.id   AF-A0A4Y4KDZ2-F1
#
_cell.length_a   1.000
_cell.length_b   1.000
_cell.length_c   1.000
_cell.angle_alpha   90.00
_cell.angle_beta   90.00
_cell.angle_gamma   90.00
#
_symmetry.space_group_name_H-M   'P 1'
#
loop_
_entity.id
_entity.type
_entity.pdbx_description
1 polymer ?
#
loop_
_entity_poly.entity_id
_entity_poly.type
_entity_poly.pdbx_seq_one_letter_code
_entity_poly.pdbx_strand_id
1 'polypeptide(L)'
;MKRFEAVDVSGGAECAPFFGPEVDDVVYVAKSVMKGESVASVCLDEDGDWQFFALSDRNRARQGRPKISHFGHLLESDATLSSMPPLPINHWVMRDGIGAVWGFSPIRAEVYFWR
;
A
#
# COMPACT_ATOMS: atom_id res chain seq x y z
N MET A 1 15.38 -2.69 -26.37
CA MET A 1 14.87 -3.64 -25.35
C MET A 1 15.83 -3.61 -24.17
N LYS A 2 15.51 -2.88 -23.09
CA LYS A 2 16.34 -2.88 -21.88
C LYS A 2 15.79 -3.92 -20.92
N ARG A 3 16.60 -4.94 -20.63
CA ARG A 3 16.39 -5.92 -19.56
C ARG A 3 16.47 -5.18 -18.23
N PHE A 4 15.47 -5.36 -17.38
CA PHE A 4 15.52 -4.90 -15.99
C PHE A 4 16.17 -6.02 -15.19
N GLU A 5 17.42 -5.82 -14.79
CA GLU A 5 18.09 -6.67 -13.80
C GLU A 5 17.70 -6.17 -12.41
N ALA A 6 17.19 -7.08 -11.58
CA ALA A 6 16.95 -6.84 -10.18
C ALA A 6 18.29 -6.61 -9.48
N VAL A 7 18.45 -5.44 -8.85
CA VAL A 7 19.60 -5.16 -7.99
C VAL A 7 19.39 -5.93 -6.68
N ASP A 8 20.29 -6.90 -6.44
CA ASP A 8 20.41 -7.60 -5.17
C ASP A 8 21.01 -6.64 -4.13
N VAL A 9 20.22 -6.27 -3.13
CA VAL A 9 20.70 -5.52 -1.96
C VAL A 9 20.92 -6.54 -0.85
N SER A 10 22.06 -7.24 -0.90
CA SER A 10 22.49 -8.15 0.15
C SER A 10 22.94 -7.35 1.37
N GLY A 11 22.02 -7.17 2.31
CA GLY A 11 22.24 -6.49 3.59
C GLY A 11 21.37 -7.07 4.71
N GLY A 12 21.73 -8.26 5.18
CA GLY A 12 21.61 -8.64 6.60
C GLY A 12 20.25 -8.63 7.32
N ALA A 13 19.12 -8.69 6.61
CA ALA A 13 17.85 -9.13 7.17
C ALA A 13 17.28 -10.13 6.18
N GLU A 14 16.93 -11.31 6.66
CA GLU A 14 16.31 -12.35 5.85
C GLU A 14 15.09 -11.70 5.19
N CYS A 15 15.17 -11.48 3.87
CA CYS A 15 14.14 -10.82 3.09
C CYS A 15 12.99 -11.81 2.96
N ALA A 16 12.26 -11.99 4.06
CA ALA A 16 11.07 -12.81 4.09
C ALA A 16 10.12 -12.24 3.03
N PRO A 17 9.49 -13.08 2.20
CA PRO A 17 8.46 -12.61 1.30
C PRO A 17 7.37 -11.93 2.14
N PHE A 18 7.22 -10.61 1.99
CA PHE A 18 6.17 -9.86 2.68
C PHE A 18 4.83 -10.24 2.08
N PHE A 19 4.14 -11.17 2.74
CA PHE A 19 2.73 -11.41 2.48
C PHE A 19 1.93 -10.17 2.92
N GLY A 20 0.80 -9.90 2.25
CA GLY A 20 -0.05 -8.76 2.62
C GLY A 20 -0.47 -8.79 4.11
N PRO A 21 -1.06 -7.71 4.64
CA PRO A 21 -1.47 -7.67 6.05
C PRO A 21 -2.48 -8.78 6.36
N GLU A 22 -2.42 -9.32 7.58
CA GLU A 22 -3.38 -10.28 8.10
C GLU A 22 -4.68 -9.58 8.49
N VAL A 23 -5.80 -10.31 8.57
CA VAL A 23 -7.13 -9.73 8.85
C VAL A 23 -7.17 -8.97 10.19
N ASP A 24 -6.40 -9.42 11.17
CA ASP A 24 -6.33 -8.82 12.50
C ASP A 24 -5.30 -7.67 12.58
N ASP A 25 -4.47 -7.48 11.54
CA ASP A 25 -3.45 -6.43 11.53
C ASP A 25 -4.07 -5.04 11.55
N VAL A 26 -3.37 -4.15 12.25
CA VAL A 26 -3.70 -2.75 12.37
C VAL A 26 -3.03 -1.98 11.24
N VAL A 27 -3.80 -1.21 10.49
CA VAL A 27 -3.32 -0.48 9.31
C VAL A 27 -3.78 0.97 9.32
N TYR A 28 -3.02 1.82 8.63
CA TYR A 28 -3.35 3.23 8.44
C TYR A 28 -4.17 3.44 7.19
N VAL A 29 -5.24 4.21 7.31
CA VAL A 29 -6.24 4.37 6.28
C VAL A 29 -6.55 5.86 6.09
N ALA A 30 -6.52 6.30 4.84
CA ALA A 30 -6.94 7.66 4.49
C ALA A 30 -8.42 7.88 4.83
N LYS A 31 -8.77 9.13 5.21
CA LYS A 31 -10.14 9.47 5.63
C LYS A 31 -11.17 9.28 4.51
N SER A 32 -10.78 9.46 3.25
CA SER A 32 -11.52 9.15 2.02
C SER A 32 -11.95 7.69 1.99
N VAL A 33 -11.03 6.75 2.22
CA VAL A 33 -11.30 5.32 2.27
C VAL A 33 -12.27 4.98 3.39
N MET A 34 -12.08 5.58 4.58
CA MET A 34 -13.03 5.45 5.70
C MET A 34 -14.43 6.02 5.40
N LYS A 35 -14.57 6.88 4.40
CA LYS A 35 -15.86 7.41 3.94
C LYS A 35 -16.49 6.56 2.82
N GLY A 36 -15.89 5.42 2.49
CA GLY A 36 -16.37 4.50 1.46
C GLY A 36 -15.73 4.70 0.09
N GLU A 37 -14.71 5.55 -0.05
CA GLU A 37 -13.94 5.57 -1.29
C GLU A 37 -13.09 4.30 -1.41
N SER A 38 -12.94 3.82 -2.64
CA SER A 38 -12.19 2.62 -2.93
C SER A 38 -10.69 2.81 -2.70
N VAL A 39 -10.04 1.81 -2.10
CA VAL A 39 -8.58 1.78 -2.08
C VAL A 39 -8.06 1.72 -3.51
N ALA A 40 -7.08 2.55 -3.84
CA ALA A 40 -6.43 2.57 -5.14
C ALA A 40 -4.91 2.55 -5.03
N SER A 41 -4.36 2.88 -3.85
CA SER A 41 -2.92 2.81 -3.59
C SER A 41 -2.67 2.24 -2.20
N VAL A 42 -1.69 1.37 -2.08
CA VAL A 42 -1.24 0.79 -0.81
C VAL A 42 0.28 0.92 -0.75
N CYS A 43 0.80 1.30 0.42
CA CYS A 43 2.24 1.25 0.69
C CYS A 43 2.54 0.49 1.97
N LEU A 44 3.74 -0.05 2.01
CA LEU A 44 4.40 -0.53 3.22
C LEU A 44 5.56 0.43 3.47
N ASP A 45 5.52 1.17 4.56
CA ASP A 45 6.55 2.18 4.85
C ASP A 45 7.83 1.58 5.46
N GLU A 46 8.77 2.45 5.82
CA GLU A 46 10.07 2.07 6.39
C GLU A 46 9.98 1.38 7.76
N ASP A 47 8.91 1.66 8.52
CA ASP A 47 8.66 1.09 9.84
C ASP A 47 7.86 -0.23 9.75
N GLY A 48 7.43 -0.61 8.54
CA GLY A 48 6.62 -1.80 8.30
C GLY A 48 5.13 -1.58 8.51
N ASP A 49 4.69 -0.32 8.56
CA ASP A 49 3.29 0.03 8.69
C ASP A 49 2.61 0.08 7.31
N TRP A 50 1.46 -0.59 7.21
CA TRP A 50 0.65 -0.57 6.00
C TRP A 50 -0.20 0.70 5.93
N GLN A 51 -0.19 1.37 4.79
CA GLN A 51 -1.01 2.56 4.56
C GLN A 51 -1.85 2.44 3.29
N PHE A 52 -3.14 2.76 3.40
CA PHE A 52 -4.15 2.59 2.36
C PHE A 52 -4.77 3.92 1.95
N PHE A 53 -4.83 4.17 0.65
CA PHE A 53 -5.26 5.44 0.06
C PHE A 53 -6.27 5.23 -1.06
N ALA A 54 -7.21 6.16 -1.21
CA ALA A 54 -8.11 6.22 -2.35
C ALA A 54 -7.43 6.91 -3.55
N LEU A 55 -8.04 6.78 -4.74
CA LEU A 55 -7.51 7.41 -5.95
C LEU A 55 -7.50 8.95 -5.82
N SER A 56 -8.48 9.51 -5.11
CA SER A 56 -8.59 10.93 -4.80
C SER A 56 -7.46 11.45 -3.91
N ASP A 57 -6.79 10.57 -3.16
CA ASP A 57 -5.66 10.91 -2.29
C ASP A 57 -4.31 10.90 -3.01
N ARG A 58 -4.24 10.35 -4.22
CA ARG A 58 -2.99 10.21 -4.99
C ARG A 58 -2.24 11.54 -5.18
N ASN A 59 -2.98 12.64 -5.23
CA ASN A 59 -2.46 14.01 -5.30
C ASN A 59 -2.63 14.80 -3.98
N ARG A 60 -3.19 14.18 -2.95
CA ARG A 60 -3.54 14.78 -1.65
C ARG A 60 -2.93 14.02 -0.48
N ALA A 61 -1.72 13.50 -0.63
CA ALA A 61 -0.90 12.89 0.43
C ALA A 61 -0.65 13.77 1.67
N ARG A 62 -1.32 14.93 1.80
CA ARG A 62 -1.25 15.89 2.91
C ARG A 62 -2.60 16.36 3.47
N GLN A 63 -3.76 15.90 2.97
CA GLN A 63 -5.06 16.34 3.51
C GLN A 63 -5.78 15.33 4.43
N GLY A 64 -5.29 15.21 5.67
CA GLY A 64 -6.00 14.54 6.76
C GLY A 64 -5.12 13.63 7.61
N ARG A 65 -5.37 13.61 8.92
CA ARG A 65 -4.72 12.62 9.81
C ARG A 65 -5.21 11.22 9.42
N PRO A 66 -4.30 10.25 9.17
CA PRO A 66 -4.70 8.88 8.89
C PRO A 66 -5.50 8.31 10.07
N LYS A 67 -6.34 7.33 9.76
CA LYS A 67 -7.15 6.60 10.72
C LYS A 67 -6.62 5.19 10.84
N ILE A 68 -6.63 4.68 12.06
CA ILE A 68 -6.25 3.30 12.34
C ILE A 68 -7.51 2.43 12.16
N SER A 69 -7.38 1.33 11.43
CA SER A 69 -8.43 0.31 11.26
C SER A 69 -7.80 -1.08 11.20
N HIS A 70 -8.58 -2.12 11.52
CA HIS A 70 -8.20 -3.48 11.17
C HIS A 70 -8.30 -3.71 9.66
N PHE A 71 -7.40 -4.51 9.11
CA PHE A 71 -7.42 -4.87 7.70
C PHE A 71 -8.67 -5.69 7.32
N GLY A 72 -9.20 -6.50 8.24
CA GLY A 72 -10.46 -7.22 8.04
C GLY A 72 -11.62 -6.32 7.61
N HIS A 73 -11.77 -5.13 8.22
CA HIS A 73 -12.81 -4.17 7.84
C HIS A 73 -12.61 -3.58 6.43
N LEU A 74 -11.35 -3.44 6.00
CA LEU A 74 -11.03 -3.02 4.64
C LEU A 74 -11.38 -4.12 3.63
N LEU A 75 -11.08 -5.38 3.95
CA LEU A 75 -11.43 -6.54 3.13
C LEU A 75 -12.95 -6.71 2.97
N GLU A 76 -13.72 -6.48 4.04
CA GLU A 76 -15.19 -6.48 3.97
C GLU A 76 -15.72 -5.40 3.01
N SER A 77 -15.07 -4.24 3.00
CA SER A 77 -15.42 -3.14 2.12
C SER A 77 -14.94 -3.36 0.68
N ASP A 78 -13.83 -4.08 0.53
CA ASP A 78 -13.15 -4.32 -0.74
C ASP A 78 -12.38 -5.64 -0.74
N ALA A 79 -13.06 -6.70 -1.16
CA ALA A 79 -12.49 -8.05 -1.22
C ALA A 79 -11.29 -8.15 -2.19
N THR A 80 -11.13 -7.22 -3.13
CA THR A 80 -10.04 -7.27 -4.11
C THR A 80 -8.68 -6.85 -3.53
N LEU A 81 -8.65 -6.43 -2.27
CA LEU A 81 -7.42 -6.27 -1.48
C LEU A 81 -6.75 -7.62 -1.19
N SER A 82 -7.50 -8.73 -1.15
CA SER A 82 -6.92 -10.06 -0.92
C SER A 82 -6.07 -10.57 -2.09
N SER A 83 -6.26 -10.00 -3.29
CA SER A 83 -5.48 -10.31 -4.49
C SER A 83 -4.31 -9.34 -4.70
N MET A 84 -4.00 -8.50 -3.71
CA MET A 84 -2.86 -7.60 -3.76
C MET A 84 -1.55 -8.43 -3.75
N PRO A 85 -0.58 -8.08 -4.61
CA PRO A 85 0.68 -8.80 -4.63
C PRO A 85 1.52 -8.48 -3.37
N PRO A 86 2.46 -9.36 -3.00
CA PRO A 86 3.34 -9.16 -1.85
C PRO A 86 4.16 -7.88 -1.99
N LEU A 87 4.14 -7.00 -0.98
CA LEU A 87 4.72 -5.67 -1.07
C LEU A 87 5.98 -5.57 -0.20
N PRO A 88 7.17 -5.29 -0.78
CA PRO A 88 8.35 -5.05 0.03
C PRO A 88 8.24 -3.74 0.81
N ILE A 89 9.02 -3.61 1.89
CA ILE A 89 9.20 -2.33 2.61
C ILE A 89 9.59 -1.22 1.62
N ASN A 90 9.07 -0.02 1.84
CA ASN A 90 9.29 1.14 0.98
C ASN A 90 8.84 0.90 -0.47
N HIS A 91 7.71 0.24 -0.69
CA HIS A 91 7.12 0.07 -2.01
C HIS A 91 5.64 0.44 -2.05
N TRP A 92 5.15 0.69 -3.26
CA TRP A 92 3.76 1.00 -3.53
C TRP A 92 3.17 0.01 -4.54
N VAL A 93 1.90 -0.32 -4.32
CA VAL A 93 1.04 -0.95 -5.33
C VAL A 93 -0.16 -0.08 -5.58
N MET A 94 -0.53 0.04 -6.84
CA MET A 94 -1.57 0.95 -7.29
C MET A 94 -2.50 0.27 -8.27
N ARG A 95 -3.72 0.78 -8.38
CA ARG A 95 -4.70 0.37 -9.39
C ARG A 95 -5.60 1.55 -9.74
N ASP A 96 -6.28 1.47 -10.87
CA ASP A 96 -7.14 2.56 -11.36
C ASP A 96 -8.60 2.48 -10.88
N GLY A 97 -8.92 1.57 -9.95
CA GLY A 97 -10.25 1.41 -9.35
C GLY A 97 -10.49 0.02 -8.76
N ILE A 98 -11.65 -0.20 -8.13
CA ILE A 98 -12.04 -1.55 -7.64
C ILE A 98 -12.09 -2.52 -8.82
N GLY A 99 -11.45 -3.69 -8.66
CA GLY A 99 -11.41 -4.73 -9.69
C GLY A 99 -10.39 -4.51 -10.81
N ALA A 100 -9.70 -3.36 -10.83
CA ALA A 100 -8.55 -3.16 -11.70
C ALA A 100 -7.34 -3.96 -11.19
N VAL A 101 -6.47 -4.35 -12.12
CA VAL A 101 -5.25 -5.11 -11.79
C VAL A 101 -4.29 -4.23 -10.99
N TRP A 102 -3.73 -4.80 -9.92
CA TRP A 102 -2.67 -4.16 -9.14
C TRP A 102 -1.36 -4.06 -9.94
N GLY A 103 -0.81 -2.86 -10.05
CA GLY A 103 0.50 -2.59 -10.63
C GLY A 103 1.51 -2.19 -9.54
N PHE A 104 2.71 -2.76 -9.62
CA PHE A 104 3.85 -2.31 -8.80
C PHE A 104 4.43 -1.00 -9.32
N SER A 105 4.73 -0.08 -8.41
CA SER A 105 5.59 1.06 -8.71
C SER A 105 6.72 1.14 -7.68
N PRO A 106 8.00 1.04 -8.09
CA PRO A 106 9.11 1.35 -7.19
C PRO A 106 9.05 2.85 -6.83
N ILE A 107 9.44 3.19 -5.60
CA ILE A 107 9.48 4.57 -5.12
C ILE A 107 10.31 5.43 -6.09
N ARG A 108 9.68 6.45 -6.68
CA ARG A 108 10.39 7.70 -6.96
C ARG A 108 10.22 8.55 -5.71
N ALA A 109 11.34 9.01 -5.14
CA ALA A 109 11.49 9.63 -3.81
C ALA A 109 10.72 10.96 -3.59
N GLU A 110 9.62 11.19 -4.29
CA GLU A 110 8.86 12.45 -4.28
C GLU A 110 7.50 12.33 -3.56
N VAL A 111 7.14 11.15 -3.03
CA VAL A 111 5.89 10.94 -2.27
C VAL A 111 6.22 10.86 -0.78
N TYR A 112 6.10 12.01 -0.11
CA TYR A 112 6.44 12.19 1.31
C TYR A 112 5.48 11.45 2.25
N PHE A 113 6.05 10.89 3.32
CA PHE A 113 5.37 10.28 4.47
C PHE A 113 4.57 11.29 5.30
N TRP A 114 3.51 10.82 5.93
CA TRP A 114 2.85 11.52 7.03
C TRP A 114 3.71 11.38 8.28
N ARG A 115 4.23 12.49 8.80
CA ARG A 115 4.78 12.62 10.14
C ARG A 115 3.98 13.64 10.93
#